data_AF-A0A0B4U5W6-F1
#
_entry.id   AF-A0A0B4U5W6-F1
#
_cell.length_a   1.000
_cell.length_b   1.000
_cell.length_c   1.000
_cell.angle_alpha   90.00
_cell.angle_beta   90.00
_cell.angle_gamma   90.00
#
_symmetry.space_group_name_H-M   'P 1'
#
loop_
_entity.id
_entity.type
_entity.pdbx_description
1 polymer ?
#
loop_
_entity_poly.entity_id
_entity_poly.type
_entity_poly.pdbx_seq_one_letter_code
_entity_poly.pdbx_strand_id
1 'polypeptide(L)'
;MTLLFKLFSSCDGVSTTFDDQELRDIVLREVRQKPHNQLLGHLLDIQAKDAPIFSLAYEHRYERPHILTDDGGFGELSPAAVELQNITIEELSLTW
;
A
#
# COMPACT_ATOMS: atom_id res chain seq x y z
N MET A 1 9.35 -15.86 -8.10
CA MET A 1 10.50 -14.95 -8.39
C MET A 1 10.47 -14.27 -9.76
N THR A 2 9.69 -14.71 -10.75
CA THR A 2 9.76 -14.16 -12.13
C THR A 2 8.97 -12.85 -12.32
N LEU A 3 7.91 -12.62 -11.53
CA LEU A 3 7.04 -11.44 -11.68
C LEU A 3 7.71 -10.15 -11.16
N LEU A 4 8.34 -10.23 -9.98
CA LEU A 4 9.02 -9.11 -9.33
C LEU A 4 10.17 -8.55 -10.20
N PHE A 5 10.97 -9.44 -10.80
CA PHE A 5 12.04 -9.06 -11.73
C PHE A 5 11.51 -8.39 -13.01
N LYS A 6 10.39 -8.90 -13.55
CA LYS A 6 9.73 -8.26 -14.71
C LYS A 6 9.23 -6.86 -14.35
N LEU A 7 8.56 -6.72 -13.21
CA LEU A 7 8.07 -5.44 -12.69
C LEU A 7 9.20 -4.42 -12.53
N PHE A 8 10.30 -4.80 -11.87
CA PHE A 8 11.46 -3.92 -11.72
C PHE A 8 12.10 -3.56 -13.06
N SER A 9 12.15 -4.49 -14.03
CA SER A 9 12.71 -4.20 -15.36
C SER A 9 11.85 -3.27 -16.22
N SER A 10 10.57 -3.12 -15.89
CA SER A 10 9.63 -2.23 -16.58
C SER A 10 9.40 -0.89 -15.88
N CYS A 11 10.01 -0.65 -14.72
CA CYS A 11 9.90 0.62 -14.01
C CYS A 11 11.00 1.59 -14.49
N ASP A 12 10.60 2.81 -14.88
CA ASP A 12 11.54 3.89 -15.22
C ASP A 12 12.39 4.34 -14.02
N GLY A 13 11.95 4.02 -12.80
CA GLY A 13 12.68 4.21 -11.56
C GLY A 13 11.98 3.57 -10.38
N VAL A 14 12.73 3.30 -9.30
CA VAL A 14 12.17 2.93 -8.00
C VAL A 14 12.28 4.16 -7.11
N SER A 15 11.14 4.73 -6.71
CA SER A 15 11.10 5.81 -5.74
C SER A 15 10.85 5.22 -4.36
N THR A 16 11.80 5.38 -3.46
CA THR A 16 11.61 5.14 -2.04
C THR A 16 11.65 6.48 -1.34
N THR A 17 10.49 6.94 -0.85
CA THR A 17 10.41 8.21 -0.09
C THR A 17 10.90 8.07 1.35
N PHE A 18 11.20 6.84 1.79
CA PHE A 18 11.62 6.55 3.16
C PHE A 18 13.14 6.55 3.26
N ASP A 19 13.67 7.29 4.24
CA ASP A 19 15.06 7.19 4.63
C ASP A 19 15.33 5.83 5.29
N ASP A 20 16.47 5.20 4.99
CA ASP A 20 16.90 3.94 5.61
C ASP A 20 16.98 4.05 7.13
N GLN A 21 17.32 5.23 7.65
CA GLN A 21 17.33 5.48 9.09
C GLN A 21 15.91 5.56 9.64
N GLU A 22 15.01 6.26 8.95
CA GLU A 22 13.59 6.32 9.31
C GLU A 22 12.94 4.92 9.31
N LEU A 23 13.26 4.07 8.32
CA LEU A 23 12.79 2.68 8.27
C LEU A 23 13.25 1.85 9.47
N ARG A 24 14.50 2.05 9.93
CA ARG A 24 15.05 1.37 11.12
C ARG A 24 14.40 1.84 12.41
N ASP A 25 14.01 3.11 12.46
CA ASP A 25 13.43 3.75 13.64
C ASP A 25 11.89 3.61 13.69
N ILE A 26 11.24 3.13 12.61
CA ILE A 26 9.80 2.90 12.61
C ILE A 26 9.43 1.77 13.59
N VAL A 27 8.80 2.19 14.68
CA VAL A 27 8.08 1.28 15.57
C VAL A 27 6.72 0.98 14.95
N LEU A 28 6.62 -0.15 14.25
CA LEU A 28 5.39 -0.56 13.53
C LEU A 28 4.12 -0.51 14.40
N ARG A 29 4.25 -0.82 15.69
CA ARG A 29 3.14 -0.72 16.65
C ARG A 29 2.62 0.71 16.77
N GLU A 30 3.51 1.69 16.85
CA GLU A 30 3.13 3.10 16.97
C GLU A 30 2.46 3.60 15.71
N VAL A 31 2.98 3.25 14.53
CA VAL A 31 2.35 3.59 13.25
C VAL A 31 0.93 3.04 13.18
N ARG A 32 0.74 1.76 13.54
CA ARG A 32 -0.58 1.13 13.57
C ARG A 32 -1.51 1.80 14.60
N GLN A 33 -0.98 2.27 15.73
CA GLN A 33 -1.76 2.92 16.79
C GLN A 33 -2.11 4.39 16.50
N LYS A 34 -1.58 5.00 15.44
CA LYS A 34 -1.95 6.36 15.05
C LYS A 34 -3.48 6.44 14.82
N PRO A 35 -4.20 7.38 15.44
CA PRO A 35 -5.66 7.44 15.37
C PRO A 35 -6.24 7.48 13.95
N HIS A 36 -5.57 8.19 13.01
CA HIS A 36 -6.03 8.25 11.63
C HIS A 36 -5.88 6.91 10.89
N ASN A 37 -4.84 6.12 11.19
CA ASN A 37 -4.67 4.78 10.59
C ASN A 37 -5.71 3.80 11.13
N GLN A 38 -6.06 3.91 12.42
CA GLN A 38 -7.15 3.15 13.02
C GLN A 38 -8.50 3.52 12.40
N LEU A 39 -8.77 4.83 12.26
CA LEU A 39 -10.01 5.32 11.66
C LEU A 39 -10.13 4.88 10.20
N LEU A 40 -9.09 5.06 9.38
CA LEU A 40 -9.08 4.64 7.99
C LEU A 40 -9.21 3.12 7.86
N GLY A 41 -8.49 2.36 8.69
CA GLY A 41 -8.63 0.91 8.74
C GLY A 41 -10.07 0.49 8.99
N HIS A 42 -10.74 1.13 9.97
CA HIS A 42 -12.13 0.85 10.27
C HIS A 42 -13.09 1.25 9.14
N LEU A 43 -12.92 2.43 8.52
CA LEU A 43 -13.81 2.93 7.47
C LEU A 43 -13.70 2.15 6.17
N LEU A 44 -12.51 1.65 5.85
CA LEU A 44 -12.21 0.93 4.62
C LEU A 44 -12.23 -0.59 4.80
N ASP A 45 -12.47 -1.07 6.01
CA ASP A 45 -12.41 -2.49 6.39
C ASP A 45 -11.06 -3.15 6.05
N ILE A 46 -9.95 -2.44 6.33
CA ILE A 46 -8.58 -2.92 6.15
C ILE A 46 -7.81 -2.87 7.47
N GLN A 47 -6.66 -3.55 7.55
CA GLN A 47 -5.85 -3.47 8.75
C GLN A 47 -5.20 -2.08 8.85
N ALA A 48 -5.03 -1.57 10.07
CA ALA A 48 -4.39 -0.26 10.29
C ALA A 48 -2.94 -0.17 9.77
N LYS A 49 -2.29 -1.32 9.48
CA LYS A 49 -0.97 -1.35 8.83
C LYS A 49 -1.01 -0.98 7.35
N ASP A 50 -2.17 -1.12 6.70
CA ASP A 50 -2.35 -0.91 5.25
C ASP A 50 -2.76 0.54 4.96
N ALA A 51 -3.34 1.23 5.94
CA ALA A 51 -3.76 2.63 5.82
C ALA A 51 -2.65 3.59 5.36
N PRO A 52 -1.39 3.51 5.85
CA PRO A 52 -0.29 4.33 5.32
C PRO A 52 0.00 4.08 3.83
N ILE A 53 -0.06 2.83 3.38
CA ILE A 53 0.17 2.45 1.98
C ILE A 53 -0.94 3.03 1.10
N PHE A 54 -2.19 2.88 1.54
CA PHE A 54 -3.34 3.45 0.84
C PHE A 54 -3.32 4.98 0.82
N SER A 55 -2.89 5.61 1.91
CA SER A 55 -2.72 7.06 2.00
C SER A 55 -1.66 7.57 1.02
N LEU A 56 -0.52 6.87 0.91
CA LEU A 56 0.51 7.21 -0.07
C LEU A 56 -0.01 7.08 -1.51
N ALA A 57 -0.76 6.02 -1.82
CA ALA A 57 -1.41 5.91 -3.13
C ALA A 57 -2.40 7.06 -3.37
N TYR A 58 -3.11 7.52 -2.35
CA TYR A 58 -3.98 8.69 -2.47
C TYR A 58 -3.21 9.99 -2.75
N GLU A 59 -2.05 10.19 -2.15
CA GLU A 59 -1.17 11.34 -2.45
C GLU A 59 -0.82 11.40 -3.94
N HIS A 60 -0.52 10.25 -4.53
CA HIS A 60 -0.19 10.09 -5.95
C HIS A 60 -1.38 9.74 -6.86
N ARG A 61 -2.63 9.90 -6.41
CA ARG A 61 -3.83 9.42 -7.14
C ARG A 61 -3.98 9.89 -8.59
N TYR A 62 -3.35 11.00 -8.97
CA TYR A 62 -3.36 11.50 -10.35
C TYR A 62 -2.37 10.79 -11.27
N GLU A 63 -1.40 10.06 -10.72
CA GLU A 63 -0.45 9.21 -11.43
C GLU A 63 -0.98 7.79 -11.67
N ARG A 64 -2.23 7.51 -11.25
CA ARG A 64 -2.93 6.22 -11.35
C ARG A 64 -2.16 5.07 -10.69
N PRO A 65 -1.89 5.17 -9.37
CA PRO A 65 -1.04 4.21 -8.68
C PRO A 65 -1.69 2.83 -8.63
N HIS A 66 -0.83 1.82 -8.67
CA HIS A 66 -1.18 0.42 -8.57
C HIS A 66 -0.47 -0.21 -7.38
N ILE A 67 -1.25 -0.68 -6.40
CA ILE A 67 -0.75 -1.31 -5.17
C ILE A 67 -0.68 -2.82 -5.40
N LEU A 68 0.49 -3.39 -5.16
CA LEU A 68 0.69 -4.85 -5.11
C LEU A 68 0.80 -5.28 -3.65
N THR A 69 0.02 -6.28 -3.24
CA THR A 69 0.01 -6.80 -1.87
C THR A 69 -0.06 -8.32 -1.85
N ASP A 70 0.57 -8.99 -0.89
CA ASP A 70 0.35 -10.42 -0.60
C ASP A 70 -0.64 -10.64 0.56
N ASP A 71 -1.16 -9.54 1.11
CA ASP A 71 -2.26 -9.56 2.08
C ASP A 71 -3.60 -9.58 1.34
N GLY A 72 -4.27 -10.73 1.32
CA GLY A 72 -5.56 -10.90 0.66
C GLY A 72 -6.66 -9.99 1.22
N GLY A 73 -6.66 -9.70 2.53
CA GLY A 73 -7.65 -8.78 3.11
C GLY A 73 -7.51 -7.36 2.57
N PHE A 74 -6.28 -6.91 2.33
CA PHE A 74 -6.05 -5.61 1.69
C PHE A 74 -6.26 -5.67 0.17
N GLY A 75 -5.92 -6.79 -0.47
CA GLY A 75 -6.13 -7.02 -1.90
C GLY A 75 -7.60 -6.99 -2.33
N GLU A 76 -8.51 -7.33 -1.42
CA GLU A 76 -9.97 -7.28 -1.65
C GLU A 76 -10.56 -5.86 -1.58
N LEU A 77 -9.82 -4.87 -1.08
CA LEU A 77 -10.30 -3.48 -1.02
C LEU A 77 -10.63 -2.99 -2.44
N SER A 78 -11.81 -2.39 -2.60
CA SER A 78 -12.21 -1.71 -3.85
C SER A 78 -12.11 -0.20 -3.69
N PRO A 79 -11.03 0.46 -4.18
CA PRO A 79 -10.91 1.92 -4.11
C PRO A 79 -12.06 2.64 -4.81
N ALA A 80 -12.62 2.02 -5.85
CA ALA A 80 -13.77 2.56 -6.59
C ALA A 80 -15.03 2.70 -5.70
N ALA A 81 -15.20 1.87 -4.67
CA ALA A 81 -16.32 1.95 -3.73
C ALA A 81 -16.30 3.23 -2.87
N VAL A 82 -15.15 3.89 -2.78
CA VAL A 82 -14.94 5.16 -2.06
C VAL A 82 -14.53 6.30 -3.01
N GLU A 83 -14.97 6.21 -4.28
CA GLU A 83 -14.74 7.24 -5.31
C GLU A 83 -13.27 7.45 -5.70
N LEU A 84 -12.41 6.45 -5.50
CA LEU A 84 -10.98 6.50 -5.84
C LEU A 84 -10.65 5.59 -7.04
N GLN A 85 -11.33 5.76 -8.17
CA GLN A 85 -11.21 4.84 -9.32
C GLN A 85 -9.83 4.86 -10.00
N ASN A 86 -9.00 5.87 -9.71
CA ASN A 86 -7.64 5.96 -10.25
C ASN A 86 -6.62 5.13 -9.44
N ILE A 87 -6.99 4.60 -8.28
CA ILE A 87 -6.16 3.71 -7.49
C ILE A 87 -6.61 2.28 -7.75
N THR A 88 -5.67 1.39 -8.00
CA THR A 88 -5.93 -0.03 -8.22
C THR A 88 -5.10 -0.88 -7.27
N ILE A 89 -5.60 -2.06 -6.90
CA ILE A 89 -4.96 -2.98 -5.97
C ILE A 89 -5.01 -4.38 -6.60
N GLU A 90 -3.89 -5.12 -6.53
CA GLU A 90 -3.80 -6.52 -6.95
C GLU A 90 -3.16 -7.36 -5.83
N GLU A 91 -3.83 -8.45 -5.47
CA GLU A 91 -3.28 -9.48 -4.60
C GLU A 91 -2.32 -10.38 -5.38
N LEU A 92 -1.12 -10.57 -4.86
CA LEU A 92 -0.12 -11.49 -5.37
C LEU A 92 -0.14 -12.77 -4.56
N SER A 93 -0.41 -13.90 -5.21
CA SER A 93 -0.25 -15.23 -4.60
C SER A 93 1.24 -15.60 -4.50
N LEU A 94 1.91 -15.15 -3.43
CA LEU A 94 3.29 -15.50 -3.15
C LEU A 94 3.35 -16.83 -2.38
N THR A 95 4.02 -17.83 -2.95
CA THR A 95 4.39 -19.08 -2.25
C THR A 95 5.82 -18.96 -1.75
N TRP A 96 6.03 -19.12 -0.44
CA TRP A 96 7.33 -19.08 0.21
C TRP A 96 7.92 -20.49 0.37
#